data_AF-A0A397JL87-F1
#
_entry.id   AF-A0A397JL87-F1
#
_cell.length_a   1.000
_cell.length_b   1.000
_cell.length_c   1.000
_cell.angle_alpha   90.00
_cell.angle_beta   90.00
_cell.angle_gamma   90.00
#
_symmetry.space_group_name_H-M   'P 1'
#
loop_
_entity.id
_entity.type
_entity.pdbx_description
1 polymer ?
#
loop_
_entity_poly.entity_id
_entity_poly.type
_entity_poly.pdbx_seq_one_letter_code
_entity_poly.pdbx_strand_id
1 'polypeptide(L)'
;MDKIFKARKPTMKLVSQLEPYESSLKHSKSELQFPKLHSWIFHICSSIREFGAINGYTTETYESLHKDYVKKLYKLTNKKKIEKQIMKIIRRKAIITENSLKEIPKTPIALKYSKKLYEFCIQNAEIYIQTRMNNPDLEKEIKLGFEKFLECLDYTCHQNY
;
A
#
# COMPACT_ATOMS: atom_id res chain seq x y z
N MET A 1 -6.46 -37.20 1.15
CA MET A 1 -6.65 -36.49 -0.14
C MET A 1 -6.20 -35.04 0.07
N ASP A 2 -4.88 -34.84 0.12
CA ASP A 2 -4.28 -33.55 0.44
C ASP A 2 -4.16 -32.69 -0.82
N LYS A 3 -4.95 -31.61 -0.90
CA LYS A 3 -4.75 -30.59 -1.92
C LYS A 3 -3.64 -29.65 -1.46
N ILE A 4 -2.43 -29.91 -1.96
CA ILE A 4 -1.26 -29.05 -1.79
C ILE A 4 -1.55 -27.70 -2.44
N PHE A 5 -1.70 -26.65 -1.63
CA PHE A 5 -1.75 -25.27 -2.10
C PHE A 5 -0.34 -24.87 -2.56
N LYS A 6 -0.08 -24.96 -3.86
CA LYS A 6 1.20 -24.58 -4.45
C LYS A 6 1.30 -23.05 -4.38
N ALA A 7 2.03 -22.55 -3.40
CA ALA A 7 2.32 -21.13 -3.26
C ALA A 7 2.99 -20.62 -4.54
N ARG A 8 2.29 -19.74 -5.27
CA ARG A 8 2.85 -19.04 -6.42
C ARG A 8 3.87 -18.05 -5.86
N LYS A 9 5.16 -18.25 -6.16
CA LYS A 9 6.20 -17.26 -5.81
C LYS A 9 5.77 -15.91 -6.38
N PRO A 10 5.65 -14.84 -5.57
CA PRO A 10 5.45 -13.52 -6.11
C PRO A 10 6.73 -13.11 -6.84
N THR A 11 6.75 -13.29 -8.15
CA THR A 11 7.72 -12.64 -9.02
C THR A 11 7.34 -11.16 -9.05
N MET A 12 8.09 -10.34 -8.33
CA MET A 12 8.15 -8.90 -8.56
C MET A 12 8.64 -8.71 -10.00
N LYS A 13 7.71 -8.44 -10.93
CA LYS A 13 8.08 -7.81 -12.18
C LYS A 13 8.43 -6.37 -11.82
N LEU A 14 9.72 -6.05 -11.75
CA LEU A 14 10.17 -4.68 -11.90
C LEU A 14 9.71 -4.26 -13.30
N VAL A 15 8.59 -3.54 -13.37
CA VAL A 15 8.21 -2.82 -14.59
C VAL A 15 9.19 -1.66 -14.70
N SER A 16 10.37 -1.95 -15.23
CA SER A 16 11.37 -0.96 -15.65
C SER A 16 11.07 -0.44 -17.06
N GLN A 17 9.80 -0.40 -17.46
CA GLN A 17 9.38 0.28 -18.67
C GLN A 17 8.82 1.62 -18.25
N LEU A 18 9.64 2.66 -18.44
CA LEU A 18 9.16 4.01 -18.71
C LEU A 18 8.30 3.91 -19.98
N GLU A 19 7.05 3.50 -19.83
CA GLU A 19 6.00 3.81 -20.80
C GLU A 19 5.98 5.36 -20.93
N PRO A 20 5.95 5.92 -22.15
CA PRO A 20 6.08 7.35 -22.36
C PRO A 20 5.04 8.12 -21.54
N TYR A 21 5.53 8.93 -20.59
CA TYR A 21 4.78 9.83 -19.71
C TYR A 21 3.80 10.77 -20.44
N GLU A 22 3.92 10.88 -21.77
CA GLU A 22 3.10 11.73 -22.63
C GLU A 22 1.67 11.20 -22.89
N SER A 23 1.39 9.90 -22.68
CA SER A 23 0.06 9.36 -23.06
C SER A 23 -1.03 9.50 -21.98
N SER A 24 -0.70 9.82 -20.72
CA SER A 24 -1.68 9.87 -19.62
C SER A 24 -2.30 11.26 -19.39
N LEU A 25 -1.87 12.29 -20.13
CA LEU A 25 -2.33 13.67 -19.93
C LEU A 25 -3.74 13.95 -20.49
N LYS A 26 -4.37 13.02 -21.22
CA LYS A 26 -5.64 13.24 -21.93
C LYS A 26 -6.91 13.02 -21.11
N HIS A 27 -6.86 13.06 -19.78
CA HIS A 27 -8.05 12.76 -18.95
C HIS A 27 -8.40 13.79 -17.87
N SER A 28 -7.74 14.96 -17.88
CA SER A 28 -8.15 16.08 -17.04
C SER A 28 -8.52 17.27 -17.92
N LYS A 29 -9.81 17.63 -17.94
CA LYS A 29 -10.30 18.82 -18.64
C LYS A 29 -9.90 20.13 -17.95
N SER A 30 -9.32 20.04 -16.74
CA SER A 30 -8.97 21.17 -15.89
C SER A 30 -7.54 21.68 -16.08
N GLU A 31 -6.74 21.07 -16.97
CA GLU A 31 -5.30 21.37 -17.19
C GLU A 31 -4.42 21.28 -15.93
N LEU A 32 -4.98 20.89 -14.79
CA LEU A 32 -4.26 20.82 -13.52
C LEU A 32 -3.38 19.58 -13.49
N GLN A 33 -2.07 19.83 -13.53
CA GLN A 33 -0.99 18.85 -13.44
C GLN A 33 -0.83 18.35 -11.99
N PHE A 34 -1.81 17.61 -11.48
CA PHE A 34 -1.68 16.89 -10.21
C PHE A 34 -1.59 15.37 -10.42
N PRO A 35 -0.44 14.83 -10.88
CA PRO A 35 -0.25 13.39 -11.09
C PRO A 35 -0.63 12.53 -9.88
N LYS A 36 -0.41 13.04 -8.66
CA LYS A 36 -0.79 12.35 -7.42
C LYS A 36 -2.30 12.21 -7.26
N LEU A 37 -3.04 13.28 -7.54
CA LEU A 37 -4.50 13.28 -7.45
C LEU A 37 -5.12 12.41 -8.54
N HIS A 38 -4.61 12.53 -9.77
CA HIS A 38 -5.03 11.69 -10.89
C HIS A 38 -4.81 10.20 -10.60
N SER A 39 -3.61 9.83 -10.13
CA SER A 39 -3.31 8.44 -9.76
C SER A 39 -4.23 7.93 -8.64
N TRP A 40 -4.52 8.77 -7.65
CA TRP A 40 -5.42 8.42 -6.56
C TRP A 40 -6.88 8.23 -7.01
N ILE A 41 -7.40 9.11 -7.87
CA ILE A 41 -8.80 9.02 -8.35
C ILE A 41 -8.99 7.84 -9.30
N PHE A 42 -8.08 7.66 -10.27
CA PHE A 42 -8.31 6.75 -11.39
C PHE A 42 -7.70 5.35 -11.19
N HIS A 43 -6.63 5.23 -10.41
CA HIS A 43 -5.87 3.98 -10.34
C HIS A 43 -5.93 3.28 -8.99
N ILE A 44 -6.39 3.94 -7.91
CA ILE A 44 -6.34 3.34 -6.57
C ILE A 44 -7.17 2.06 -6.45
N CYS A 45 -8.38 2.04 -7.01
CA CYS A 45 -9.28 0.88 -6.95
C CYS A 45 -8.74 -0.29 -7.79
N SER A 46 -8.22 -0.01 -8.99
CA SER A 46 -7.56 -1.04 -9.82
C SER A 46 -6.35 -1.62 -9.11
N SER A 47 -5.55 -0.78 -8.47
CA SER A 47 -4.34 -1.24 -7.80
C SER A 47 -4.61 -1.99 -6.50
N ILE A 48 -5.65 -1.64 -5.73
CA ILE A 48 -6.07 -2.46 -4.59
C ILE A 48 -6.57 -3.82 -5.08
N ARG A 49 -7.33 -3.87 -6.18
CA ARG A 49 -7.83 -5.14 -6.72
C ARG A 49 -6.71 -6.05 -7.23
N GLU A 50 -5.67 -5.47 -7.83
CA GLU A 50 -4.54 -6.23 -8.38
C GLU A 50 -3.51 -6.61 -7.32
N PHE A 51 -3.17 -5.69 -6.41
CA PHE A 51 -2.07 -5.84 -5.46
C PHE A 51 -2.51 -6.04 -4.00
N GLY A 52 -3.82 -5.96 -3.71
CA GLY A 52 -4.41 -6.18 -2.39
C GLY A 52 -4.31 -5.00 -1.41
N ALA A 53 -3.28 -4.16 -1.53
CA ALA A 53 -3.06 -3.01 -0.66
C ALA A 53 -2.35 -1.85 -1.37
N ILE A 54 -2.57 -0.63 -0.88
CA ILE A 54 -1.96 0.61 -1.41
C ILE A 54 -0.47 0.74 -1.01
N ASN A 55 0.02 -0.12 -0.11
CA ASN A 55 1.39 -0.03 0.44
C ASN A 55 2.51 -0.08 -0.63
N GLY A 56 2.20 -0.46 -1.88
CA GLY A 56 3.13 -0.36 -3.00
C GLY A 56 3.39 1.08 -3.50
N TYR A 57 2.53 2.05 -3.17
CA TYR A 57 2.64 3.44 -3.62
C TYR A 57 3.34 4.37 -2.62
N THR A 58 3.57 3.93 -1.38
CA THR A 58 4.25 4.76 -0.38
C THR A 58 5.75 4.47 -0.37
N THR A 59 6.57 5.52 -0.27
CA THR A 59 8.02 5.39 -0.10
C THR A 59 8.42 5.09 1.34
N GLU A 60 7.45 4.98 2.25
CA GLU A 60 7.67 4.82 3.70
C GLU A 60 8.55 3.61 4.04
N THR A 61 8.30 2.46 3.39
CA THR A 61 9.11 1.25 3.57
C THR A 61 10.54 1.45 3.07
N TYR A 62 10.71 2.06 1.89
CA TYR A 62 12.03 2.34 1.34
C TYR A 62 12.81 3.36 2.18
N GLU A 63 12.14 4.42 2.62
CA GLU A 63 12.71 5.46 3.47
C GLU A 63 13.11 4.93 4.84
N SER A 64 12.29 4.09 5.47
CA SER A 64 12.63 3.45 6.75
C SER A 64 13.81 2.50 6.59
N LEU A 65 13.83 1.65 5.56
CA LEU A 65 14.97 0.79 5.25
C LEU A 65 16.25 1.59 5.02
N HIS A 66 16.19 2.67 4.25
CA HIS A 66 17.34 3.54 4.03
C HIS A 66 17.82 4.23 5.32
N LYS A 67 16.90 4.67 6.19
CA LYS A 67 17.26 5.20 7.51
C LYS A 67 18.01 4.16 8.34
N ASP A 68 17.52 2.92 8.39
CA ASP A 68 18.03 1.89 9.29
C ASP A 68 19.30 1.19 8.79
N TYR A 69 19.33 0.83 7.52
CA TYR A 69 20.41 0.05 6.93
C TYR A 69 21.50 0.91 6.28
N VAL A 70 21.22 2.18 5.98
CA VAL A 70 22.21 3.07 5.37
C VAL A 70 22.57 4.21 6.32
N LYS A 71 21.64 5.11 6.65
CA LYS A 71 21.96 6.31 7.43
C LYS A 71 22.50 6.00 8.83
N LYS A 72 21.84 5.12 9.58
CA LYS A 72 22.31 4.72 10.92
C LYS A 72 23.66 4.02 10.84
N LEU A 73 23.84 3.08 9.91
CA LEU A 73 25.09 2.34 9.79
C LEU A 73 26.25 3.22 9.32
N TYR A 74 26.01 4.14 8.38
CA TYR A 74 26.99 5.10 7.91
C TYR A 74 27.60 5.91 9.07
N LYS A 75 26.75 6.42 9.99
CA LYS A 75 27.18 7.16 11.19
C LYS A 75 28.06 6.32 12.13
N LEU A 76 27.88 5.00 12.15
CA LEU A 76 28.67 4.07 12.97
C LEU A 76 29.99 3.66 12.32
N THR A 77 30.20 3.96 11.03
CA THR A 77 31.46 3.62 10.35
C THR A 77 32.52 4.70 10.56
N ASN A 78 33.79 4.30 10.42
CA ASN A 78 34.92 5.26 10.41
C ASN A 78 35.08 6.01 9.06
N LYS A 79 34.07 5.96 8.18
CA LYS A 79 34.05 6.55 6.83
C LYS A 79 35.12 6.05 5.84
N LYS A 80 35.90 5.01 6.17
CA LYS A 80 36.83 4.33 5.24
C LYS A 80 36.23 3.02 4.73
N LYS A 81 36.25 2.76 3.42
CA LYS A 81 35.69 1.50 2.84
C LYS A 81 34.28 1.20 3.39
N ILE A 82 33.41 2.22 3.38
CA ILE A 82 32.10 2.24 4.05
C ILE A 82 31.24 1.03 3.69
N GLU A 83 31.15 0.70 2.39
CA GLU A 83 30.35 -0.42 1.90
C GLU A 83 30.74 -1.74 2.57
N LYS A 84 32.06 -2.02 2.66
CA LYS A 84 32.56 -3.24 3.31
C LYS A 84 32.19 -3.30 4.78
N GLN A 85 32.21 -2.16 5.48
CA GLN A 85 31.83 -2.10 6.89
C GLN A 85 30.32 -2.26 7.10
N ILE A 86 29.51 -1.55 6.31
CA ILE A 86 28.05 -1.67 6.35
C ILE A 86 27.64 -3.12 6.08
N MET A 87 28.18 -3.75 5.03
CA MET A 87 27.90 -5.16 4.74
C MET A 87 28.30 -6.10 5.88
N LYS A 88 29.43 -5.85 6.55
CA LYS A 88 29.86 -6.65 7.71
C LYS A 88 28.90 -6.50 8.89
N ILE A 89 28.41 -5.30 9.15
CA ILE A 89 27.45 -5.03 10.24
C ILE A 89 26.10 -5.68 9.95
N ILE A 90 25.58 -5.55 8.71
CA ILE A 90 24.32 -6.16 8.30
C ILE A 90 24.37 -7.68 8.44
N ARG A 91 25.45 -8.33 7.97
CA ARG A 91 25.65 -9.78 8.12
C ARG A 91 25.64 -10.22 9.59
N ARG A 92 26.34 -9.48 10.46
CA ARG A 92 26.34 -9.78 11.91
C ARG A 92 24.95 -9.64 12.51
N LYS A 93 24.22 -8.57 12.18
CA LYS A 93 22.83 -8.38 12.64
C LYS A 93 21.93 -9.54 12.20
N ALA A 94 22.02 -9.96 10.94
CA ALA A 94 21.22 -11.07 10.41
C ALA A 94 21.46 -12.38 11.17
N ILE A 95 22.73 -12.72 11.46
CA ILE A 95 23.08 -13.93 12.24
C ILE A 95 22.52 -13.86 13.67
N ILE A 96 22.65 -12.71 14.34
CA ILE A 96 22.13 -12.52 15.71
C ILE A 96 20.61 -12.66 15.72
N THR A 97 19.91 -12.03 14.78
CA THR A 97 18.45 -12.15 14.65
C THR A 97 18.03 -13.58 14.36
N GLU A 98 18.71 -14.29 13.45
CA GLU A 98 18.41 -15.68 13.13
C GLU A 98 18.60 -16.59 14.35
N ASN A 99 19.67 -16.41 15.11
CA ASN A 99 19.92 -17.18 16.33
C ASN A 99 18.89 -16.88 17.42
N SER A 100 18.50 -15.61 17.59
CA SER A 100 17.44 -15.22 18.52
C SER A 100 16.08 -15.82 18.14
N LEU A 101 15.75 -15.90 16.84
CA LEU A 101 14.50 -16.52 16.37
C LEU A 101 14.46 -18.04 16.60
N LYS A 102 15.62 -18.72 16.61
CA LYS A 102 15.71 -20.16 16.92
C LYS A 102 15.39 -20.46 18.39
N GLU A 103 15.51 -19.48 19.28
CA GLU A 103 15.20 -19.60 20.72
C GLU A 103 13.73 -19.26 21.05
N ILE A 104 12.97 -18.69 20.11
CA ILE A 104 11.55 -18.38 20.35
C ILE A 104 10.72 -19.67 20.22
N PRO A 105 9.89 -20.04 21.20
CA PRO A 105 9.00 -21.19 21.08
C PRO A 105 8.04 -21.01 19.89
N LYS A 106 7.79 -22.10 19.15
CA LYS A 106 6.94 -22.20 17.94
C LYS A 106 5.44 -21.93 18.20
N THR A 107 5.10 -21.16 19.22
CA THR A 107 3.72 -20.73 19.43
C THR A 107 3.43 -19.61 18.42
N PRO A 108 2.41 -19.75 17.55
CA PRO A 108 2.03 -18.66 16.68
C PRO A 108 1.75 -17.44 17.55
N ILE A 109 2.45 -16.33 17.28
CA ILE A 109 2.17 -15.05 17.92
C ILE A 109 0.74 -14.70 17.53
N ALA A 110 -0.20 -14.98 18.41
CA ALA A 110 -1.56 -14.52 18.26
C ALA A 110 -1.49 -12.99 18.23
N LEU A 111 -1.72 -12.40 17.06
CA LEU A 111 -1.91 -10.96 16.92
C LEU A 111 -3.17 -10.60 17.73
N LYS A 112 -2.99 -10.31 19.02
CA LYS A 112 -4.02 -9.77 19.87
C LYS A 112 -4.22 -8.32 19.44
N TYR A 113 -5.08 -8.11 18.45
CA TYR A 113 -5.62 -6.78 18.17
C TYR A 113 -6.32 -6.30 19.44
N SER A 114 -5.65 -5.45 20.20
CA SER A 114 -6.10 -5.02 21.52
C SER A 114 -7.22 -3.98 21.46
N LYS A 115 -7.39 -3.32 20.31
CA LYS A 115 -8.33 -2.22 20.17
C LYS A 115 -8.90 -2.11 18.76
N LYS A 116 -10.22 -2.26 18.65
CA LYS A 116 -10.99 -1.83 17.48
C LYS A 116 -10.92 -0.30 17.44
N LEU A 117 -10.25 0.26 16.44
CA LEU A 117 -10.06 1.72 16.35
C LEU A 117 -11.38 2.43 16.03
N TYR A 118 -12.18 1.84 15.14
CA TYR A 118 -13.49 2.36 14.77
C TYR A 118 -14.46 1.22 14.42
N GLU A 119 -15.73 1.44 14.72
CA GLU A 119 -16.87 0.68 14.23
C GLU A 119 -17.82 1.68 13.60
N PHE A 120 -18.11 1.51 12.31
CA PHE A 120 -19.20 2.23 11.68
C PHE A 120 -20.02 1.26 10.86
N CYS A 121 -21.34 1.44 10.91
CA CYS A 121 -22.24 0.64 10.12
C CYS A 121 -22.22 1.16 8.68
N ILE A 122 -22.03 0.28 7.70
CA ILE A 122 -22.11 0.63 6.27
C ILE A 122 -23.46 1.27 5.94
N GLN A 123 -24.52 0.90 6.67
CA GLN A 123 -25.87 1.50 6.59
C GLN A 123 -25.86 3.03 6.74
N ASN A 124 -24.90 3.60 7.48
CA ASN A 124 -24.78 5.05 7.67
C ASN A 124 -23.89 5.71 6.60
N ALA A 125 -23.10 4.93 5.85
CA ALA A 125 -22.24 5.46 4.80
C ALA A 125 -23.07 6.00 3.63
N GLU A 126 -24.16 5.32 3.27
CA GLU A 126 -25.09 5.79 2.25
C GLU A 126 -25.72 7.13 2.64
N ILE A 127 -26.26 7.24 3.85
CA ILE A 127 -26.84 8.49 4.38
C ILE A 127 -25.81 9.62 4.39
N TYR A 128 -24.57 9.32 4.81
CA TYR A 128 -23.48 10.29 4.83
C TYR A 128 -23.11 10.78 3.42
N ILE A 129 -23.00 9.85 2.45
CA ILE A 129 -22.67 10.16 1.06
C ILE A 129 -23.79 11.00 0.44
N GLN A 130 -25.05 10.60 0.61
CA GLN A 130 -26.22 11.31 0.09
C GLN A 130 -26.32 12.74 0.66
N THR A 131 -26.13 12.90 1.96
CA THR A 131 -26.11 14.22 2.62
C THR A 131 -25.03 15.12 2.02
N ARG A 132 -23.86 14.57 1.69
CA ARG A 132 -22.75 15.31 1.09
C ARG A 132 -23.01 15.65 -0.37
N MET A 133 -23.61 14.73 -1.14
CA MET A 133 -23.97 14.93 -2.55
C MET A 133 -25.01 16.06 -2.73
N ASN A 134 -25.90 16.24 -1.75
CA ASN A 134 -26.90 17.30 -1.73
C ASN A 134 -26.32 18.72 -1.52
N ASN A 135 -25.04 18.84 -1.15
CA ASN A 135 -24.40 20.15 -1.05
C ASN A 135 -24.18 20.76 -2.46
N PRO A 136 -24.73 21.95 -2.76
CA PRO A 136 -24.57 22.60 -4.07
C PRO A 136 -23.12 23.04 -4.35
N ASP A 137 -22.33 23.32 -3.31
CA ASP A 137 -20.93 23.76 -3.42
C ASP A 137 -19.94 22.60 -3.65
N LEU A 138 -20.44 21.37 -3.63
CA LEU A 138 -19.60 20.20 -3.84
C LEU A 138 -19.25 20.06 -5.33
N GLU A 139 -17.94 19.95 -5.60
CA GLU A 139 -17.39 19.81 -6.94
C GLU A 139 -17.98 18.61 -7.69
N LYS A 140 -18.27 18.80 -8.98
CA LYS A 140 -18.93 17.79 -9.85
C LYS A 140 -18.14 16.48 -9.92
N GLU A 141 -16.81 16.53 -9.88
CA GLU A 141 -15.97 15.33 -9.88
C GLU A 141 -16.09 14.53 -8.59
N ILE A 142 -16.26 15.19 -7.45
CA ILE A 142 -16.46 14.54 -6.15
C ILE A 142 -17.84 13.86 -6.13
N LYS A 143 -18.87 14.49 -6.70
CA LYS A 143 -20.21 13.86 -6.87
C LYS A 143 -20.12 12.60 -7.73
N LEU A 144 -19.42 12.66 -8.86
CA LEU A 144 -19.20 11.52 -9.74
C LEU A 144 -18.40 10.39 -9.05
N GLY A 145 -17.43 10.74 -8.22
CA GLY A 145 -16.67 9.77 -7.42
C GLY A 145 -17.56 9.02 -6.42
N PHE A 146 -18.48 9.72 -5.76
CA PHE A 146 -19.46 9.10 -4.87
C PHE A 146 -20.44 8.18 -5.60
N GLU A 147 -20.93 8.58 -6.78
CA GLU A 147 -21.81 7.74 -7.61
C GLU A 147 -21.13 6.42 -7.99
N LYS A 148 -19.89 6.47 -8.51
CA LYS A 148 -19.13 5.26 -8.86
C LYS A 148 -18.81 4.38 -7.66
N PHE A 149 -18.59 4.98 -6.50
CA PHE A 149 -18.35 4.25 -5.26
C PHE A 149 -19.59 3.46 -4.83
N LEU A 150 -20.77 4.08 -4.88
CA LEU A 150 -22.05 3.40 -4.59
C LEU A 150 -22.34 2.28 -5.60
N GLU A 151 -22.12 2.52 -6.89
CA GLU A 151 -22.26 1.50 -7.95
C GLU A 151 -21.35 0.27 -7.68
N CYS A 152 -20.11 0.51 -7.25
CA CYS A 152 -19.20 -0.58 -6.88
C CYS A 152 -19.70 -1.38 -5.67
N LEU A 153 -20.26 -0.72 -4.66
CA LEU A 153 -20.81 -1.39 -3.49
C LEU A 153 -22.01 -2.27 -3.86
N ASP A 154 -22.94 -1.75 -4.67
CA ASP A 154 -24.11 -2.49 -5.11
C ASP A 154 -23.74 -3.73 -5.95
N TYR A 155 -22.76 -3.60 -6.85
CA TYR A 155 -22.24 -4.72 -7.63
C TYR A 155 -21.67 -5.83 -6.72
N THR A 156 -20.95 -5.48 -5.67
CA THR A 156 -20.38 -6.47 -4.73
C THR A 156 -21.44 -7.16 -3.87
N CYS A 157 -22.57 -6.51 -3.57
CA CYS A 157 -23.68 -7.12 -2.86
C CYS A 157 -24.47 -8.10 -3.73
N HIS A 158 -24.57 -7.87 -5.05
CA HIS A 158 -25.28 -8.76 -5.97
C HIS A 158 -24.52 -10.04 -6.36
N GLN A 159 -23.19 -10.07 -6.20
CA GLN A 159 -22.37 -11.25 -6.51
C GLN A 159 -22.27 -12.26 -5.34
N ASN A 160 -22.93 -11.98 -4.21
CA ASN A 160 -22.90 -12.80 -3.00
C ASN A 160 -24.26 -13.44 -2.64
N TYR A 161 -25.19 -13.51 -3.61
CA TYR A 161 -26.42 -14.30 -3.56
C TYR A 161 -26.51 -15.22 -4.79
#